data_AF-A0A522R4Z5-F1
#
_entry.id   AF-A0A522R4Z5-F1
#
_cell.length_a   1.000
_cell.length_b   1.000
_cell.length_c   1.000
_cell.angle_alpha   90.00
_cell.angle_beta   90.00
_cell.angle_gamma   90.00
#
_symmetry.space_group_name_H-M   'P 1'
#
loop_
_entity.id
_entity.type
_entity.pdbx_description
1 polymer ?
#
loop_
_entity_poly.entity_id
_entity_poly.type
_entity_poly.pdbx_seq_one_letter_code
_entity_poly.pdbx_strand_id
1 'polypeptide(L)'
;MTTDHNDDFEPHHSSSSTDQVLHELQLYGYRPFHDEPDPRPLPEANILVGSISDIFDALVVALADTRLEPDLEDLLWSTVNVFHRAVDRIERELDDNELAQQSSQREQDGSEVKSVELERLTAEGQTL
;
A
#
# COMPACT_ATOMS: atom_id res chain seq x y z
N MET A 1 51.14 37.95 -5.76
CA MET A 1 50.61 36.97 -6.73
C MET A 1 49.29 36.49 -6.16
N THR A 2 48.19 37.13 -6.57
CA THR A 2 46.82 36.78 -6.22
C THR A 2 46.11 36.52 -7.53
N THR A 3 45.85 35.25 -7.81
CA THR A 3 45.03 34.83 -8.95
C THR A 3 43.57 35.13 -8.62
N ASP A 4 43.08 36.29 -9.06
CA ASP A 4 41.64 36.56 -9.17
C ASP A 4 41.06 35.54 -10.16
N HIS A 5 40.38 34.52 -9.63
CA HIS A 5 39.47 33.70 -10.43
C HIS A 5 38.22 34.56 -10.64
N ASN A 6 38.09 35.11 -11.84
CA ASN A 6 36.88 35.80 -12.29
C ASN A 6 35.73 34.78 -12.41
N ASP A 7 35.00 34.57 -11.33
CA ASP A 7 33.69 33.89 -11.34
C ASP A 7 32.56 34.82 -11.87
N ASP A 8 32.89 36.05 -12.26
CA ASP A 8 31.94 37.08 -12.76
C ASP A 8 31.22 36.72 -14.09
N PHE A 9 31.57 35.60 -14.74
CA PHE A 9 30.97 35.16 -16.01
C PHE A 9 30.04 33.96 -15.89
N GLU A 10 29.88 33.36 -14.71
CA GLU A 10 29.03 32.19 -14.54
C GLU A 10 27.58 32.63 -14.25
N PRO A 11 26.59 32.27 -15.11
CA PRO A 11 25.20 32.68 -14.89
C PRO A 11 24.68 32.10 -13.58
N HIS A 12 23.93 32.89 -12.81
CA HIS A 12 23.25 32.41 -11.61
C HIS A 12 22.38 31.20 -11.96
N HIS A 13 22.79 30.02 -11.52
CA HIS A 13 22.03 28.80 -11.71
C HIS A 13 20.79 28.85 -10.82
N SER A 14 19.65 29.22 -11.41
CA SER A 14 18.35 28.89 -10.82
C SER A 14 18.25 27.37 -10.71
N SER A 15 17.73 26.87 -9.58
CA SER A 15 17.45 25.45 -9.37
C SER A 15 16.81 24.84 -10.63
N SER A 16 17.37 23.73 -11.11
CA SER A 16 16.80 23.02 -12.25
C SER A 16 15.51 22.33 -11.84
N SER A 17 14.62 22.04 -12.79
CA SER A 17 13.40 21.26 -12.51
C SER A 17 13.71 19.92 -11.82
N THR A 18 14.81 19.27 -12.18
CA THR A 18 15.26 18.04 -11.52
C THR A 18 15.73 18.27 -10.09
N ASP A 19 16.45 19.37 -9.84
CA ASP A 19 16.90 19.75 -8.50
C ASP A 19 15.70 20.04 -7.56
N GLN A 20 14.66 20.69 -8.10
CA GLN A 20 13.42 20.95 -7.36
C GLN A 20 12.65 19.65 -7.04
N VAL A 21 12.54 18.71 -7.98
CA VAL A 21 11.92 17.38 -7.73
C VAL A 21 12.71 16.57 -6.70
N LEU A 22 14.05 16.59 -6.77
CA LEU A 22 14.90 15.91 -5.79
C LEU A 22 14.76 16.52 -4.39
N HIS A 23 14.66 17.84 -4.30
CA HIS A 23 14.43 18.54 -3.04
C HIS A 23 13.07 18.15 -2.41
N GLU A 24 12.01 18.06 -3.22
CA GLU A 24 10.70 17.60 -2.77
C GLU A 24 10.71 16.13 -2.32
N LEU A 25 11.35 15.24 -3.08
CA LEU A 25 11.53 13.83 -2.69
C LEU A 25 12.33 13.68 -1.39
N GLN A 26 13.32 14.54 -1.16
CA GLN A 26 14.12 14.53 0.07
C GLN A 26 13.33 15.01 1.29
N LEU A 27 12.42 15.97 1.11
CA LEU A 27 11.58 16.52 2.18
C LEU A 27 10.38 15.63 2.50
N TYR A 28 9.73 15.07 1.49
CA TYR A 28 8.42 14.41 1.62
C TYR A 28 8.44 12.90 1.36
N GLY A 29 9.56 12.37 0.87
CA GLY A 29 9.66 10.99 0.39
C GLY A 29 8.92 10.76 -0.93
N TYR A 30 9.15 9.61 -1.56
CA TYR A 30 8.33 9.18 -2.68
C TYR A 30 6.92 8.86 -2.19
N ARG A 31 5.92 9.52 -2.80
CA ARG A 31 4.52 9.14 -2.69
C ARG A 31 4.08 8.67 -4.07
N PRO A 32 3.65 7.41 -4.22
CA PRO A 32 2.95 6.99 -5.42
C PRO A 32 1.82 7.97 -5.71
N PHE A 33 1.63 8.31 -6.98
CA PHE A 33 0.41 9.02 -7.38
C PHE A 33 -0.81 8.17 -7.02
N HIS A 34 -1.99 8.76 -6.93
CA HIS A 34 -3.22 8.03 -6.57
C HIS A 34 -3.49 6.83 -7.51
N ASP A 35 -2.85 6.83 -8.67
CA ASP A 35 -3.04 5.88 -9.77
C ASP A 35 -1.92 4.82 -9.81
N GLU A 36 -0.88 4.97 -8.98
CA GLU A 36 0.26 4.05 -8.93
C GLU A 36 0.09 3.04 -7.79
N PRO A 37 0.23 1.73 -8.07
CA PRO A 37 0.15 0.70 -7.03
C PRO A 37 1.27 0.88 -6.00
N ASP A 38 0.98 0.56 -4.73
CA ASP A 38 1.98 0.63 -3.66
C ASP A 38 3.12 -0.36 -3.95
N PRO A 39 4.38 0.10 -4.10
CA PRO A 39 5.49 -0.76 -4.47
C PRO A 39 6.03 -1.61 -3.31
N ARG A 40 5.52 -1.44 -2.08
CA ARG A 40 6.01 -2.19 -0.92
C ARG A 40 5.61 -3.68 -1.04
N PRO A 41 6.54 -4.62 -0.80
CA PRO A 41 6.21 -6.03 -0.86
C PRO A 41 5.26 -6.42 0.27
N LEU A 42 4.43 -7.42 0.00
CA LEU A 42 3.65 -8.07 1.05
C LEU A 42 4.60 -8.75 2.07
N PRO A 43 4.19 -8.89 3.35
CA PRO A 43 4.99 -9.61 4.34
C PRO A 43 5.21 -11.07 3.94
N GLU A 44 6.36 -11.64 4.29
CA GLU A 44 6.65 -13.05 4.01
C GLU A 44 5.67 -13.97 4.77
N ALA A 45 5.12 -14.97 4.08
CA ALA A 45 4.07 -15.84 4.64
C ALA A 45 4.50 -16.56 5.93
N ASN A 46 5.75 -17.02 6.01
CA ASN A 46 6.34 -17.64 7.20
C ASN A 46 6.41 -16.68 8.39
N ILE A 47 6.75 -15.40 8.16
CA ILE A 47 6.78 -14.39 9.22
C ILE A 47 5.37 -14.14 9.74
N LEU A 48 4.39 -14.06 8.83
CA LEU A 48 2.97 -13.88 9.15
C LEU A 48 2.42 -15.03 9.99
N VAL A 49 2.69 -16.28 9.58
CA VAL A 49 2.26 -17.48 10.31
C VAL A 49 2.83 -17.51 11.72
N GLY A 50 4.13 -17.27 11.88
CA GLY A 50 4.77 -17.23 13.20
C GLY A 50 4.20 -16.12 14.09
N SER A 51 4.03 -14.91 13.55
CA SER A 51 3.46 -13.78 14.30
C SER A 51 2.01 -14.06 14.73
N ILE A 52 1.21 -14.72 13.90
CA ILE A 52 -0.15 -15.12 14.26
C ILE A 52 -0.11 -16.14 15.40
N SER A 53 0.74 -17.18 15.29
CA SER A 53 0.92 -18.15 16.37
C SER A 53 1.31 -17.49 17.70
N ASP A 54 2.25 -16.55 17.67
CA ASP A 54 2.69 -15.82 18.87
C ASP A 54 1.54 -15.03 19.53
N ILE A 55 0.61 -14.46 18.74
CA ILE A 55 -0.58 -13.77 19.26
C ILE A 55 -1.51 -14.76 19.97
N PHE A 56 -1.79 -15.91 19.35
CA PHE A 56 -2.62 -16.95 19.97
C PHE A 56 -1.97 -17.50 21.25
N ASP A 57 -0.67 -17.77 21.21
CA ASP A 57 0.09 -18.26 22.37
C ASP A 57 0.08 -17.24 23.51
N ALA A 58 0.21 -15.95 23.22
CA ALA A 58 0.12 -14.91 24.24
C ALA A 58 -1.25 -14.88 24.94
N LEU A 59 -2.34 -15.06 24.19
CA LEU A 59 -3.69 -15.15 24.76
C LEU A 59 -3.85 -16.39 25.65
N VAL A 60 -3.38 -17.55 25.18
CA VAL A 60 -3.46 -18.81 25.93
C VAL A 60 -2.61 -18.72 27.20
N VAL A 61 -1.34 -18.31 27.10
CA VAL A 61 -0.41 -18.20 28.24
C VAL A 61 -0.93 -17.22 29.30
N ALA A 62 -1.60 -16.15 28.90
CA ALA A 62 -2.09 -15.14 29.84
C ALA A 62 -3.37 -15.56 30.58
N LEU A 63 -4.24 -16.39 29.96
CA LEU A 63 -5.58 -16.66 30.47
C LEU A 63 -5.82 -18.12 30.91
N ALA A 64 -5.08 -19.09 30.38
CA ALA A 64 -5.22 -20.49 30.76
C ALA A 64 -4.90 -20.72 32.24
N ASP A 65 -5.62 -21.63 32.89
CA ASP A 65 -5.54 -21.91 34.33
C ASP A 65 -5.84 -20.70 35.23
N THR A 66 -6.49 -19.67 34.69
CA THR A 66 -6.93 -18.49 35.45
C THR A 66 -8.46 -18.45 35.57
N ARG A 67 -8.97 -17.51 36.38
CA ARG A 67 -10.42 -17.28 36.47
C ARG A 67 -11.04 -16.74 35.19
N LEU A 68 -10.22 -16.31 34.22
CA LEU A 68 -10.63 -15.81 32.92
C LEU A 68 -10.57 -16.86 31.81
N GLU A 69 -10.12 -18.09 32.11
CA GLU A 69 -10.09 -19.19 31.13
C GLU A 69 -11.46 -19.45 30.46
N PRO A 70 -12.62 -19.32 31.14
CA PRO A 70 -13.92 -19.48 30.47
C PRO A 70 -14.17 -18.50 29.32
N ASP A 71 -13.50 -17.34 29.32
CA ASP A 71 -13.61 -16.32 28.26
C ASP A 71 -12.61 -16.55 27.11
N LEU A 72 -11.65 -17.48 27.26
CA LEU A 72 -10.56 -17.70 26.32
C LEU A 72 -11.07 -18.15 24.95
N GLU A 73 -12.03 -19.08 24.90
CA GLU A 73 -12.59 -19.59 23.63
C GLU A 73 -13.17 -18.47 22.77
N ASP A 74 -14.01 -17.63 23.37
CA ASP A 74 -14.63 -16.49 22.69
C ASP A 74 -13.59 -15.47 22.22
N LEU A 75 -12.53 -15.23 23.01
CA LEU A 75 -11.44 -14.34 22.62
C LEU A 75 -10.63 -14.88 21.44
N LEU A 76 -10.28 -16.16 21.46
CA LEU A 76 -9.58 -16.81 20.35
C LEU A 76 -10.44 -16.76 19.07
N TRP A 77 -11.73 -17.05 19.19
CA TRP A 77 -12.66 -16.96 18.06
C TRP A 77 -12.80 -15.52 17.54
N SER A 78 -12.89 -14.54 18.43
CA SER A 78 -12.97 -13.12 18.04
C SER A 78 -11.75 -12.67 17.24
N THR A 79 -10.57 -13.23 17.54
CA THR A 79 -9.32 -12.97 16.82
C THR A 79 -9.40 -13.50 15.39
N VAL A 80 -9.87 -14.73 15.19
CA VAL A 80 -10.09 -15.32 13.84
C VAL A 80 -11.15 -14.53 13.06
N ASN A 81 -12.21 -14.09 13.75
CA ASN A 81 -13.32 -13.37 13.16
C ASN A 81 -12.90 -12.01 12.56
N VAL A 82 -11.84 -11.36 13.07
CA VAL A 82 -11.28 -10.15 12.43
C VAL A 82 -10.77 -10.44 11.02
N PHE A 83 -10.09 -11.58 10.83
CA PHE A 83 -9.59 -11.99 9.52
C PHE A 83 -10.71 -12.35 8.56
N HIS A 84 -11.73 -13.08 9.02
CA HIS A 84 -12.92 -13.37 8.20
C HIS A 84 -13.58 -12.09 7.69
N ARG A 85 -13.81 -11.11 8.56
CA ARG A 85 -14.39 -9.82 8.13
C ARG A 85 -13.52 -9.04 7.16
N ALA A 86 -12.20 -9.13 7.30
CA ALA A 86 -11.27 -8.49 6.38
C ALA A 86 -11.33 -9.14 4.99
N VAL A 87 -11.34 -10.48 4.93
CA VAL A 87 -11.52 -11.25 3.69
C VAL A 87 -12.86 -10.90 3.03
N ASP A 88 -13.97 -10.96 3.77
CA ASP A 88 -15.29 -10.62 3.24
C ASP A 88 -15.36 -9.19 2.66
N ARG A 89 -14.59 -8.25 3.21
CA ARG A 89 -14.51 -6.88 2.69
C ARG A 89 -13.71 -6.84 1.40
N ILE A 90 -12.54 -7.47 1.36
CA ILE A 90 -11.67 -7.53 0.17
C ILE A 90 -12.41 -8.23 -0.98
N GLU A 91 -13.14 -9.32 -0.70
CA GLU A 91 -13.94 -10.01 -1.73
C GLU A 91 -14.98 -9.08 -2.37
N ARG A 92 -15.68 -8.27 -1.56
CA ARG A 92 -16.65 -7.29 -2.10
C ARG A 92 -15.97 -6.19 -2.91
N GLU A 93 -14.82 -5.70 -2.45
CA GLU A 93 -14.04 -4.69 -3.17
C GLU A 93 -13.55 -5.26 -4.52
N LEU A 94 -13.13 -6.53 -4.55
CA LEU A 94 -12.72 -7.23 -5.76
C LEU A 94 -13.90 -7.43 -6.73
N ASP A 95 -15.06 -7.84 -6.23
CA ASP A 95 -16.29 -7.98 -7.03
C ASP A 95 -16.71 -6.65 -7.66
N ASP A 96 -16.71 -5.57 -6.88
CA ASP A 96 -17.03 -4.22 -7.36
C ASP A 96 -16.02 -3.75 -8.44
N ASN A 97 -14.73 -4.03 -8.22
CA ASN A 97 -13.68 -3.73 -9.18
C ASN A 97 -13.83 -4.54 -10.47
N GLU A 98 -14.17 -5.82 -10.39
CA GLU A 98 -14.43 -6.67 -11.56
C GLU A 98 -15.59 -6.11 -12.40
N LEU A 99 -16.70 -5.73 -11.75
CA LEU A 99 -17.85 -5.13 -12.42
C LEU A 99 -17.47 -3.81 -13.12
N ALA A 100 -16.65 -2.98 -12.47
CA ALA A 100 -16.14 -1.75 -13.06
C ALA A 100 -15.25 -2.02 -14.28
N GLN A 101 -14.34 -3.01 -14.21
CA GLN A 101 -13.54 -3.44 -15.36
C GLN A 101 -14.41 -3.91 -16.52
N GLN A 102 -15.43 -4.75 -16.26
CA GLN A 102 -16.35 -5.23 -17.29
C GLN A 102 -17.15 -4.10 -17.95
N SER A 103 -17.62 -3.11 -17.18
CA SER A 103 -18.31 -1.94 -17.74
C SER A 103 -17.36 -1.10 -18.60
N SER A 104 -16.17 -0.80 -18.08
CA SER A 104 -15.14 -0.02 -18.78
C SER A 104 -14.74 -0.66 -20.11
N GLN A 105 -14.61 -2.00 -20.16
CA GLN A 105 -14.33 -2.73 -21.40
C GLN A 105 -15.46 -2.60 -22.44
N ARG A 106 -16.72 -2.61 -22.01
CA ARG A 106 -17.88 -2.46 -22.92
C ARG A 106 -18.01 -1.05 -23.46
N GLU A 107 -17.55 -0.06 -22.70
CA GLU A 107 -17.63 1.37 -23.02
C GLU A 107 -16.41 1.88 -23.82
N GLN A 108 -15.45 1.01 -24.14
CA GLN A 108 -14.27 1.41 -24.91
C GLN A 108 -14.65 2.04 -26.25
N ASP A 109 -14.13 3.24 -26.49
CA ASP A 109 -14.32 4.02 -27.71
C ASP A 109 -13.02 4.15 -28.53
N GLY A 110 -11.93 3.55 -28.04
CA GLY A 110 -10.59 3.63 -28.63
C GLY A 110 -9.78 4.86 -28.23
N SER A 111 -10.29 5.68 -27.30
CA SER A 111 -9.52 6.80 -26.72
C SER A 111 -8.45 6.32 -25.75
N GLU A 112 -7.33 7.05 -25.71
CA GLU A 112 -6.25 6.81 -24.73
C GLU A 112 -6.77 6.94 -23.29
N VAL A 113 -7.65 7.91 -23.04
CA VAL A 113 -8.26 8.13 -21.72
C VAL A 113 -8.99 6.87 -21.24
N LYS A 114 -9.86 6.28 -22.07
CA LYS A 114 -10.60 5.06 -21.70
C LYS A 114 -9.70 3.82 -21.55
N SER A 115 -8.61 3.75 -22.32
CA SER A 115 -7.61 2.70 -22.16
C SER A 115 -6.90 2.81 -20.80
N VAL A 116 -6.44 4.00 -20.44
CA VAL A 116 -5.74 4.25 -19.17
C VAL A 116 -6.68 4.06 -17.97
N GLU A 117 -7.95 4.46 -18.08
CA GLU A 117 -8.96 4.20 -17.04
C GLU A 117 -9.13 2.69 -16.76
N LEU A 118 -9.11 1.85 -17.81
CA LEU A 118 -9.17 0.39 -17.66
C LEU A 118 -7.89 -0.17 -17.03
N GLU A 119 -6.72 0.29 -17.47
CA GLU A 119 -5.43 -0.11 -16.89
C GLU A 119 -5.36 0.21 -15.40
N ARG A 120 -5.87 1.37 -14.98
CA ARG A 120 -5.97 1.75 -13.56
C ARG A 120 -6.85 0.77 -12.77
N LEU A 121 -8.04 0.43 -13.29
CA LEU A 121 -8.93 -0.53 -12.62
C LEU A 121 -8.30 -1.92 -12.50
N THR A 122 -7.58 -2.36 -13.54
CA THR A 122 -6.84 -3.63 -13.52
C THR A 122 -5.70 -3.61 -12.52
N ALA A 123 -4.93 -2.52 -12.44
CA ALA A 123 -3.86 -2.37 -11.46
C ALA A 123 -4.43 -2.36 -10.03
N GLU A 124 -5.54 -1.65 -9.80
CA GLU A 124 -6.24 -1.62 -8.52
C GLU A 124 -6.69 -3.03 -8.09
N GLY A 125 -7.32 -3.79 -8.99
CA GLY A 125 -7.75 -5.17 -8.72
C GLY A 125 -6.62 -6.15 -8.45
N GLN A 126 -5.38 -5.87 -8.91
CA GLN A 126 -4.20 -6.69 -8.59
C GLN A 126 -3.63 -6.40 -7.19
N THR A 127 -3.99 -5.27 -6.59
CA THR A 127 -3.50 -4.85 -5.27
C THR A 127 -4.46 -5.12 -4.12
N LEU A 128 -5.71 -5.51 -4.43
CA LEU A 128 -6.72 -5.95 -3.46
C LEU A 128 -6.47 -7.42 -3.05
#